data_AF-A0A1E5Q031-F1
#
_entry.id   AF-A0A1E5Q031-F1
#
_cell.length_a   1.000
_cell.length_b   1.000
_cell.length_c   1.000
_cell.angle_alpha   90.00
_cell.angle_beta   90.00
_cell.angle_gamma   90.00
#
_symmetry.space_group_name_H-M   'P 1'
#
loop_
_entity.id
_entity.type
_entity.pdbx_description
1 polymer ?
#
loop_
_entity_poly.entity_id
_entity_poly.type
_entity_poly.pdbx_seq_one_letter_code
_entity_poly.pdbx_strand_id
1 'polypeptide(L)'
;MVYEMTHAERFRYKRGQDAAYQAGDEAVTNLQAALALADLALPSLSNDGPVAGHGFVRLGGCNADLANRLAEVIAAGADALQRNR
;
A
#
# COMPACT_ATOMS: atom_id res chain seq x y z
N MET A 1 27.28 11.29 20.18
CA MET A 1 26.36 12.10 20.99
C MET A 1 24.98 11.51 20.76
N VAL A 2 24.38 10.88 21.77
CA VAL A 2 23.05 10.25 21.62
C VAL A 2 22.02 11.37 21.69
N TYR A 3 21.31 11.61 20.59
CA TYR A 3 20.22 12.59 20.58
C TYR A 3 19.06 12.02 21.39
N GLU A 4 18.77 12.62 22.55
CA GLU A 4 17.59 12.31 23.33
C GLU A 4 16.43 13.19 22.88
N MET A 5 15.39 12.58 22.32
CA MET A 5 14.16 13.28 21.97
C MET A 5 13.43 13.77 23.22
N THR A 6 12.99 15.02 23.17
CA THR A 6 12.07 15.63 24.15
C THR A 6 10.71 14.93 24.10
N HIS A 7 9.91 15.09 25.18
CA HIS A 7 8.57 14.50 25.24
C HIS A 7 7.65 14.97 24.09
N ALA A 8 7.71 16.25 23.73
CA ALA A 8 6.92 16.82 22.64
C ALA A 8 7.34 16.27 21.26
N GLU A 9 8.62 15.99 21.05
CA GLU A 9 9.11 15.34 19.83
C GLU A 9 8.64 13.89 19.76
N ARG A 10 8.68 13.14 20.87
CA ARG A 10 8.19 11.76 20.93
C ARG A 10 6.70 11.67 20.61
N PHE A 11 5.90 12.60 21.14
CA PHE A 11 4.46 12.64 20.88
C PHE A 11 4.15 12.94 19.40
N ARG A 12 4.84 13.92 18.81
CA ARG A 12 4.70 14.24 17.38
C ARG A 12 5.13 13.09 16.48
N TYR A 13 6.26 12.47 16.79
CA TYR A 13 6.76 11.31 16.08
C TYR A 13 5.74 10.16 16.13
N LYS A 14 5.24 9.82 17.31
CA LYS A 14 4.23 8.77 17.48
C LYS A 14 2.96 9.05 16.66
N ARG A 15 2.43 10.27 16.73
CA ARG A 15 1.26 10.66 15.94
C ARG A 15 1.51 10.51 14.43
N GLY A 16 2.71 10.88 13.96
CA GLY A 16 3.09 10.71 12.55
C GLY A 16 3.15 9.24 12.15
N GLN A 17 3.70 8.38 13.02
CA GLN A 17 3.72 6.94 12.80
C GLN A 17 2.32 6.33 12.78
N ASP A 18 1.44 6.73 13.70
CA ASP A 18 0.05 6.26 13.76
C ASP A 18 -0.73 6.65 12.48
N ALA A 19 -0.58 7.90 12.02
CA ALA A 19 -1.22 8.38 10.79
C ALA A 19 -0.68 7.65 9.54
N ALA A 20 0.63 7.42 9.48
CA ALA A 20 1.26 6.68 8.39
C ALA A 20 0.83 5.21 8.38
N TYR A 21 0.68 4.59 9.56
CA TYR A 21 0.15 3.24 9.69
C TYR A 21 -1.29 3.18 9.16
N GLN A 22 -2.17 4.11 9.57
CA GLN A 22 -3.54 4.18 9.09
C GLN A 22 -3.62 4.36 7.57
N ALA A 23 -2.77 5.22 7.00
CA ALA A 23 -2.69 5.39 5.54
C ALA A 23 -2.30 4.07 4.82
N GLY A 24 -1.43 3.26 5.43
CA GLY A 24 -1.10 1.92 4.94
C GLY A 24 -2.30 0.97 4.94
N ASP A 25 -3.08 0.94 6.03
CA ASP A 25 -4.29 0.10 6.13
C ASP A 25 -5.37 0.51 5.13
N GLU A 26 -5.57 1.82 4.94
CA GLU A 26 -6.49 2.35 3.93
C GLU A 26 -6.04 1.96 2.52
N ALA A 27 -4.74 2.06 2.23
CA ALA A 27 -4.19 1.66 0.93
C ALA A 27 -4.34 0.15 0.67
N VAL A 28 -4.11 -0.70 1.68
CA VAL A 28 -4.37 -2.15 1.60
C VAL A 28 -5.84 -2.41 1.26
N THR A 29 -6.75 -1.78 2.00
CA THR A 29 -8.20 -1.96 1.83
C THR A 29 -8.64 -1.54 0.43
N ASN A 30 -8.17 -0.39 -0.05
CA ASN A 30 -8.48 0.12 -1.37
C ASN A 30 -7.95 -0.81 -2.47
N LEU A 31 -6.71 -1.29 -2.34
CA LEU A 31 -6.13 -2.20 -3.31
C LEU A 31 -6.84 -3.57 -3.30
N GLN A 32 -7.20 -4.08 -2.13
CA GLN A 32 -7.96 -5.33 -2.02
C GLN A 32 -9.33 -5.21 -2.70
N ALA A 33 -10.03 -4.08 -2.50
CA ALA A 33 -11.30 -3.80 -3.19
C ALA A 33 -11.12 -3.72 -4.71
N ALA A 34 -10.07 -3.05 -5.20
CA ALA A 34 -9.78 -2.94 -6.63
C ALA A 34 -9.46 -4.30 -7.27
N LEU A 35 -8.67 -5.14 -6.59
CA LEU A 35 -8.37 -6.49 -7.06
C LEU A 35 -9.63 -7.36 -7.13
N ALA A 36 -10.53 -7.23 -6.15
CA ALA A 36 -11.79 -7.97 -6.14
C ALA A 36 -12.71 -7.62 -7.32
N LEU A 37 -12.68 -6.37 -7.83
CA LEU A 37 -13.42 -5.99 -9.05
C LEU A 37 -12.97 -6.78 -10.29
N ALA A 38 -11.73 -7.28 -10.29
CA ALA A 38 -11.15 -8.11 -11.34
C ALA A 38 -11.14 -9.61 -10.99
N ASP A 39 -11.84 -10.03 -9.93
CA ASP A 39 -11.83 -11.40 -9.41
C ASP A 39 -10.40 -11.91 -9.06
N LEU A 40 -9.54 -10.99 -8.61
CA LEU A 40 -8.18 -11.27 -8.16
C LEU A 40 -8.08 -11.10 -6.64
N ALA A 41 -7.22 -11.91 -6.02
CA ALA A 41 -6.90 -11.78 -4.60
C ALA A 41 -5.40 -12.01 -4.40
N LEU A 42 -4.72 -11.06 -3.73
CA LEU A 42 -3.34 -11.22 -3.28
C LEU A 42 -3.35 -11.69 -1.82
N PRO A 43 -3.10 -12.98 -1.51
CA PRO A 43 -3.24 -13.52 -0.16
C PRO A 43 -2.20 -12.96 0.82
N SER A 44 -1.10 -12.42 0.32
CA SER A 44 -0.03 -11.83 1.13
C SER A 44 -0.07 -10.29 1.15
N LEU A 45 -1.19 -9.69 0.71
CA LEU A 45 -1.38 -8.24 0.74
C LEU A 45 -1.54 -7.77 2.19
N SER A 46 -0.66 -6.88 2.65
CA SER A 46 -0.70 -6.37 4.02
C SER A 46 -0.08 -4.99 4.15
N ASN A 47 -0.39 -4.28 5.23
CA ASN A 47 0.34 -3.09 5.63
C ASN A 47 1.73 -3.53 6.10
N ASP A 48 2.79 -2.90 5.57
CA ASP A 48 4.17 -3.22 5.94
C ASP A 48 4.68 -2.36 7.12
N GLY A 49 3.78 -1.52 7.64
CA GLY A 49 4.08 -0.56 8.67
C GLY A 49 4.70 0.73 8.12
N PRO A 50 4.72 1.78 8.94
CA PRO A 50 5.23 3.06 8.54
C PRO A 50 6.76 3.08 8.44
N VAL A 51 7.30 3.64 7.36
CA VAL A 51 8.73 3.89 7.19
C VAL A 51 8.92 5.38 6.91
N ALA A 52 9.73 6.04 7.73
CA ALA A 52 9.98 7.48 7.64
C ALA A 52 8.70 8.36 7.60
N GLY A 53 7.61 7.93 8.24
CA GLY A 53 6.34 8.67 8.28
C GLY A 53 5.45 8.45 7.05
N HIS A 54 5.73 7.45 6.22
CA HIS A 54 4.89 7.05 5.10
C HIS A 54 4.30 5.66 5.34
N GLY A 55 3.05 5.45 4.97
CA GLY A 55 2.43 4.12 4.96
C GLY A 55 2.92 3.30 3.77
N PHE A 56 3.18 2.01 4.00
CA PHE A 56 3.63 1.08 2.97
C PHE A 56 2.69 -0.12 2.86
N VAL A 57 2.51 -0.58 1.62
CA VAL A 57 1.74 -1.78 1.30
C VAL A 57 2.69 -2.83 0.76
N ARG A 58 2.70 -4.00 1.40
CA ARG A 58 3.41 -5.18 0.92
C ARG A 58 2.49 -6.00 0.05
N LEU A 59 2.89 -6.21 -1.21
CA LEU A 59 2.12 -7.00 -2.20
C LEU A 59 2.35 -8.51 -2.07
N GLY A 60 3.42 -8.92 -1.38
CA GLY A 60 3.76 -10.32 -1.14
C GLY A 60 3.93 -11.16 -2.41
N GLY A 61 4.02 -12.49 -2.25
CA GLY A 61 4.17 -13.41 -3.37
C GLY A 61 2.82 -13.77 -4.00
N CYS A 62 2.78 -13.83 -5.33
CA CYS A 62 1.69 -14.40 -6.11
C CYS A 62 2.23 -15.51 -7.04
N ASN A 63 1.35 -16.41 -7.47
CA ASN A 63 1.71 -17.41 -8.48
C ASN A 63 1.77 -16.77 -9.88
N ALA A 64 2.37 -17.47 -10.84
CA ALA A 64 2.55 -16.96 -12.21
C ALA A 64 1.21 -16.60 -12.89
N ASP A 65 0.16 -17.40 -12.69
CA ASP A 65 -1.15 -17.17 -13.29
C ASP A 65 -1.79 -15.86 -12.79
N LEU A 66 -1.74 -15.63 -11.48
CA LEU A 66 -2.22 -14.40 -10.85
C LEU A 66 -1.38 -13.19 -11.27
N ALA A 67 -0.06 -13.34 -11.37
CA ALA A 67 0.83 -12.28 -11.84
C ALA A 67 0.50 -11.87 -13.28
N ASN A 68 0.27 -12.84 -14.18
CA ASN A 68 -0.09 -12.57 -15.57
C ASN A 68 -1.46 -11.89 -15.68
N ARG A 69 -2.47 -12.39 -14.96
CA ARG A 69 -3.79 -11.75 -14.93
C ARG A 69 -3.74 -10.33 -14.39
N LEU A 70 -2.95 -10.09 -13.33
CA LEU A 70 -2.76 -8.76 -12.78
C LEU A 70 -2.10 -7.82 -13.81
N ALA A 71 -1.09 -8.30 -14.54
CA ALA A 71 -0.45 -7.53 -15.60
C ALA A 71 -1.41 -7.17 -16.72
N GLU A 72 -2.29 -8.09 -17.14
CA GLU A 72 -3.33 -7.83 -18.15
C GLU A 72 -4.31 -6.74 -17.69
N VAL A 73 -4.79 -6.80 -16.44
CA VAL A 73 -5.69 -5.79 -15.87
C VAL A 73 -5.02 -4.42 -15.80
N ILE A 74 -3.76 -4.36 -15.36
CA ILE A 74 -3.00 -3.10 -15.30
C ILE A 74 -2.80 -2.52 -16.71
N ALA A 75 -2.42 -3.35 -17.69
CA ALA A 75 -2.22 -2.92 -19.07
C ALA A 75 -3.52 -2.40 -19.69
N ALA A 76 -4.65 -3.10 -19.47
CA ALA A 76 -5.97 -2.67 -19.96
C ALA A 76 -6.39 -1.33 -19.34
N GLY A 77 -6.18 -1.14 -18.03
CA GLY A 77 -6.45 0.12 -17.35
C GLY A 77 -5.58 1.27 -17.88
N ALA A 78 -4.29 1.02 -18.12
CA ALA A 78 -3.38 2.01 -18.67
C ALA A 78 -3.76 2.44 -20.10
N ASP A 79 -4.13 1.48 -20.97
CA ASP A 79 -4.61 1.77 -22.33
C ASP A 79 -5.91 2.59 -22.29
N ALA A 80 -6.86 2.24 -21.43
CA ALA A 80 -8.10 3.00 -21.26
C ALA A 80 -7.84 4.45 -20.82
N LEU A 81 -6.89 4.67 -19.90
CA LEU A 81 -6.49 6.01 -19.45
C LEU A 81 -5.83 6.82 -20.57
N GLN A 82 -5.03 6.19 -21.43
CA GLN A 82 -4.40 6.86 -22.57
C GLN A 82 -5.41 7.25 -23.65
N ARG A 83 -6.42 6.42 -23.90
CA ARG A 83 -7.48 6.72 -24.88
C ARG A 83 -8.44 7.83 -24.44
N ASN A 84 -8.58 8.02 -23.12
CA ASN A 84 -9.43 9.04 -22.53
C ASN A 84 -8.70 10.37 -22.26
N ARG A 85 -7.46 10.51 -22.73
CA ARG A 85 -6.63 11.70 -22.57
C ARG A 85 -6.49 12.47 -23.89
#